data_AF-A0A550GJB6-F1
#
_entry.id   AF-A0A550GJB6-F1
#
_cell.length_a   1.000
_cell.length_b   1.000
_cell.length_c   1.000
_cell.angle_alpha   90.00
_cell.angle_beta   90.00
_cell.angle_gamma   90.00
#
_symmetry.space_group_name_H-M   'P 1'
#
loop_
_entity.id
_entity.type
_entity.pdbx_description
1 polymer ?
#
loop_
_entity_poly.entity_id
_entity_poly.type
_entity_poly.pdbx_seq_one_letter_code
_entity_poly.pdbx_strand_id
1 'polypeptide(L)'
;MTTISYVRIYGPPILKAIRELEKLAVDMPETCIMDTILANAPDLNSYLTDPGATSDYFGAIPIDIRVERCGNIISKSGERLGEFDFFFEWFTEPTQEQLNQLIEAIDEALAPLGCKYTLTTKS
;
A
#
# COMPACT_ATOMS: atom_id res chain seq x y z
N MET A 1 -3.23 18.69 6.13
CA MET A 1 -4.03 17.99 5.11
C MET A 1 -3.17 16.86 4.64
N THR A 2 -3.70 15.64 4.60
CA THR A 2 -2.92 14.45 4.22
C THR A 2 -3.42 14.02 2.86
N THR A 3 -2.51 13.88 1.91
CA THR A 3 -2.87 13.48 0.55
C THR A 3 -2.85 11.97 0.45
N ILE A 4 -3.90 11.39 -0.14
CA ILE A 4 -4.09 9.94 -0.26
C ILE A 4 -4.39 9.58 -1.71
N SER A 5 -3.65 8.63 -2.25
CA SER A 5 -3.86 8.02 -3.56
C SER A 5 -4.53 6.66 -3.38
N TYR A 6 -5.82 6.59 -3.71
CA TYR A 6 -6.65 5.41 -3.58
C TYR A 6 -6.60 4.55 -4.85
N VAL A 7 -6.49 3.24 -4.68
CA VAL A 7 -6.48 2.25 -5.76
C VAL A 7 -7.69 1.34 -5.64
N ARG A 8 -8.43 1.20 -6.74
CA ARG A 8 -9.47 0.17 -6.90
C ARG A 8 -9.06 -0.78 -8.00
N ILE A 9 -9.03 -2.06 -7.71
CA ILE A 9 -8.54 -3.13 -8.59
C ILE A 9 -9.73 -3.81 -9.26
N TYR A 10 -9.59 -4.10 -10.55
CA TYR A 10 -10.60 -4.75 -11.36
C TYR A 10 -10.02 -6.00 -12.03
N GLY A 11 -10.73 -7.11 -11.86
CA GLY A 11 -10.38 -8.41 -12.43
C GLY A 11 -9.59 -9.30 -11.47
N PRO A 12 -9.61 -10.63 -11.67
CA PRO A 12 -8.76 -11.53 -10.91
C PRO A 12 -7.32 -11.49 -11.43
N PRO A 13 -6.30 -11.75 -10.58
CA PRO A 13 -6.41 -12.13 -9.16
C PRO A 13 -6.22 -10.94 -8.19
N ILE A 14 -7.31 -10.46 -7.56
CA ILE A 14 -7.33 -9.30 -6.64
C ILE A 14 -6.30 -9.44 -5.49
N LEU A 15 -6.29 -10.58 -4.80
CA LEU A 15 -5.37 -10.77 -3.67
C LEU A 15 -3.91 -10.69 -4.10
N LYS A 16 -3.55 -11.22 -5.28
CA LYS A 16 -2.18 -11.12 -5.77
C LYS A 16 -1.83 -9.68 -6.14
N ALA A 17 -2.77 -8.94 -6.73
CA ALA A 17 -2.58 -7.53 -7.04
C ALA A 17 -2.33 -6.69 -5.78
N ILE A 18 -3.08 -6.92 -4.70
CA ILE A 18 -2.82 -6.26 -3.40
C ILE A 18 -1.40 -6.58 -2.92
N ARG A 19 -0.98 -7.85 -2.99
CA ARG A 19 0.40 -8.23 -2.62
C ARG A 19 1.46 -7.55 -3.47
N GLU A 20 1.23 -7.35 -4.77
CA GLU A 20 2.17 -6.60 -5.62
C GLU A 20 2.27 -5.13 -5.22
N LEU A 21 1.14 -4.50 -4.85
CA LEU A 21 1.11 -3.12 -4.36
C LEU A 21 1.80 -2.96 -3.00
N GLU A 22 1.64 -3.94 -2.10
CA GLU A 22 2.39 -4.00 -0.85
C GLU A 22 3.90 -4.05 -1.09
N LYS A 23 4.36 -4.77 -2.13
CA LYS A 23 5.80 -4.82 -2.44
C LYS A 23 6.31 -3.49 -2.94
N LEU A 24 5.59 -2.88 -3.85
CA LEU A 24 5.89 -1.55 -4.37
C LEU A 24 6.02 -0.53 -3.23
N ALA A 25 5.14 -0.60 -2.23
CA ALA A 25 5.16 0.31 -1.08
C ALA A 25 6.40 0.20 -0.18
N VAL A 26 7.13 -0.93 -0.22
CA VAL A 26 8.38 -1.11 0.51
C VAL A 26 9.47 -0.18 -0.05
N ASP A 27 9.46 0.05 -1.36
CA ASP A 27 10.42 0.90 -2.06
C ASP A 27 9.99 2.39 -2.15
N MET A 28 8.85 2.75 -1.53
CA MET A 28 8.31 4.12 -1.51
C MET A 28 8.30 4.71 -0.08
N PRO A 29 9.46 5.12 0.46
CA PRO A 29 9.60 5.60 1.84
C PRO A 29 8.83 6.89 2.14
N GLU A 30 8.33 7.60 1.14
CA GLU A 30 7.52 8.83 1.27
C GLU A 30 6.01 8.58 1.47
N THR A 31 5.59 7.31 1.44
CA THR A 31 4.19 6.92 1.67
C THR A 31 4.06 5.95 2.84
N CYS A 32 2.84 5.72 3.33
CA CYS A 32 2.44 4.52 4.05
C CYS A 32 1.17 3.96 3.42
N ILE A 33 0.78 2.73 3.76
CA ILE A 33 -0.26 2.01 3.03
C ILE A 33 -1.31 1.39 3.94
N MET A 34 -2.46 1.13 3.35
CA MET A 34 -3.46 0.23 3.89
C MET A 34 -4.15 -0.47 2.73
N ASP A 35 -4.58 -1.70 2.97
CA ASP A 35 -5.34 -2.49 2.03
C ASP A 35 -6.37 -3.36 2.75
N THR A 36 -7.21 -4.00 1.96
CA THR A 36 -8.31 -4.83 2.50
C THR A 36 -7.81 -6.07 3.25
N ILE A 37 -6.62 -6.59 2.99
CA ILE A 37 -6.03 -7.70 3.75
C ILE A 37 -5.62 -7.21 5.14
N LEU A 38 -4.87 -6.12 5.21
CA LEU A 38 -4.45 -5.51 6.49
C LEU A 38 -5.67 -5.05 7.30
N ALA A 39 -6.62 -4.35 6.68
CA ALA A 39 -7.80 -3.81 7.37
C ALA A 39 -8.69 -4.89 7.99
N ASN A 40 -8.70 -6.10 7.41
CA ASN A 40 -9.47 -7.24 7.92
C ASN A 40 -8.62 -8.23 8.73
N ALA A 41 -7.35 -7.93 8.97
CA ALA A 41 -6.48 -8.81 9.74
C ALA A 41 -6.87 -8.79 11.23
N PRO A 42 -7.00 -9.95 11.90
CA PRO A 42 -7.31 -10.00 13.33
C PRO A 42 -6.23 -9.31 14.18
N ASP A 43 -4.98 -9.36 13.70
CA ASP A 43 -3.79 -8.84 14.38
C ASP A 43 -3.40 -7.43 13.90
N LEU A 44 -4.30 -6.69 13.23
CA LEU A 44 -4.01 -5.35 12.71
C LEU A 44 -3.38 -4.43 13.76
N ASN A 45 -3.90 -4.44 15.00
CA ASN A 45 -3.33 -3.61 16.08
C ASN A 45 -1.86 -3.94 16.37
N SER A 46 -1.48 -5.21 16.28
CA SER A 46 -0.09 -5.64 16.45
C SER A 46 0.78 -5.06 15.32
N TYR A 47 0.34 -5.17 14.06
CA TYR A 47 1.06 -4.61 12.90
C TYR A 47 1.18 -3.07 12.94
N LEU A 48 0.27 -2.38 13.64
CA LEU A 48 0.32 -0.91 13.78
C LEU A 48 1.23 -0.44 14.92
N THR A 49 1.60 -1.32 15.86
CA THR A 49 2.27 -0.94 17.12
C THR A 49 3.59 -1.65 17.37
N ASP A 50 3.79 -2.83 16.78
CA ASP A 50 4.99 -3.64 16.93
C ASP A 50 5.72 -3.80 15.58
N PRO A 51 6.88 -3.15 15.40
CA PRO A 51 7.70 -3.33 14.19
C PRO A 51 8.11 -4.78 13.91
N GLY A 52 8.20 -5.64 14.95
CA GLY A 52 8.45 -7.07 14.79
C GLY A 52 7.30 -7.77 14.07
N ALA A 53 6.07 -7.56 14.53
CA ALA A 53 4.87 -8.08 13.88
C ALA A 53 4.71 -7.57 12.44
N THR A 54 5.05 -6.31 12.17
CA THR A 54 5.08 -5.77 10.80
C THR A 54 6.13 -6.47 9.95
N SER A 55 7.34 -6.65 10.48
CA SER A 55 8.42 -7.36 9.79
C SER A 55 8.01 -8.80 9.45
N ASP A 56 7.33 -9.50 10.36
CA ASP A 56 6.85 -10.86 10.15
C ASP A 56 5.78 -10.92 9.06
N TYR A 57 4.85 -9.96 9.04
CA TYR A 57 3.83 -9.84 8.00
C TYR A 57 4.45 -9.70 6.61
N PHE A 58 5.38 -8.75 6.44
CA PHE A 58 6.05 -8.52 5.16
C PHE A 58 7.07 -9.61 4.83
N GLY A 59 7.68 -10.27 5.82
CA GLY A 59 8.59 -11.39 5.63
C GLY A 59 7.92 -12.67 5.13
N ALA A 60 6.59 -12.78 5.27
CA ALA A 60 5.80 -13.83 4.60
C ALA A 60 5.66 -13.59 3.09
N ILE A 61 5.98 -12.39 2.62
CA ILE A 61 6.10 -12.01 1.22
C ILE A 61 7.59 -12.07 0.87
N PRO A 62 8.01 -12.50 -0.34
CA PRO A 62 9.43 -12.56 -0.71
C PRO A 62 10.03 -11.16 -0.92
N ILE A 63 10.13 -10.37 0.15
CA ILE A 63 10.58 -8.98 0.15
C ILE A 63 11.43 -8.74 1.38
N ASP A 64 12.53 -8.03 1.19
CA ASP A 64 13.36 -7.55 2.28
C ASP A 64 12.92 -6.13 2.67
N ILE A 65 12.15 -6.02 3.75
CA ILE A 65 11.76 -4.72 4.31
C ILE A 65 12.85 -4.22 5.26
N ARG A 66 13.33 -3.00 5.04
CA ARG A 66 14.26 -2.36 5.98
C ARG A 66 13.59 -2.20 7.34
N VAL A 67 14.26 -2.56 8.43
CA VAL A 67 13.70 -2.48 9.81
C VAL A 67 13.14 -1.09 10.13
N GLU A 68 13.79 -0.03 9.63
CA GLU A 68 13.37 1.36 9.79
C GLU A 68 11.97 1.63 9.21
N ARG A 69 11.60 0.86 8.18
CA ARG A 69 10.35 0.99 7.44
C ARG A 69 9.19 0.27 8.13
N CYS A 70 9.45 -0.75 8.94
CA CYS A 70 8.43 -1.48 9.68
C CYS A 70 7.62 -0.59 10.63
N GLY A 71 8.22 0.49 11.15
CA GLY A 71 7.54 1.41 12.09
C GLY A 71 6.54 2.37 11.45
N ASN A 72 6.56 2.55 10.13
CA ASN A 72 5.73 3.55 9.45
C ASN A 72 5.10 3.07 8.14
N ILE A 73 5.25 1.79 7.75
CA ILE A 73 4.70 1.27 6.49
C ILE A 73 3.20 1.09 6.47
N ILE A 74 2.60 0.75 7.60
CA ILE A 74 1.15 0.58 7.69
C ILE A 74 0.53 1.87 8.22
N SER A 75 -0.43 2.43 7.47
CA SER A 75 -1.21 3.59 7.87
C SER A 75 -2.11 3.24 9.06
N LYS A 76 -2.25 4.19 9.99
CA LYS A 76 -3.19 4.09 11.11
C LYS A 76 -4.61 4.53 10.73
N SER A 77 -4.81 5.03 9.51
CA SER A 77 -6.08 5.56 9.01
C SER A 77 -6.86 4.51 8.20
N GLY A 78 -6.94 3.28 8.73
CA GLY A 78 -7.57 2.16 8.03
C GLY A 78 -9.05 2.40 7.69
N GLU A 79 -9.75 3.20 8.49
CA GLU A 79 -11.13 3.62 8.24
C GLU A 79 -11.31 4.41 6.95
N ARG A 80 -10.22 5.00 6.41
CA ARG A 80 -10.26 5.78 5.17
C ARG A 80 -10.26 4.92 3.91
N LEU A 81 -10.05 3.61 4.03
CA LEU A 81 -10.02 2.68 2.89
C LEU A 81 -11.36 2.67 2.13
N GLY A 82 -12.48 2.75 2.84
CA GLY A 82 -13.81 2.89 2.23
C GLY A 82 -14.14 1.78 1.23
N GLU A 83 -14.42 2.15 -0.02
CA GLU A 83 -14.75 1.22 -1.11
C GLU A 83 -13.54 0.82 -1.98
N PHE A 84 -12.33 1.26 -1.60
CA PHE A 84 -11.09 0.98 -2.32
C PHE A 84 -10.43 -0.29 -1.80
N ASP A 85 -9.57 -0.88 -2.63
CA ASP A 85 -8.87 -2.11 -2.27
C ASP A 85 -7.55 -1.83 -1.55
N PHE A 86 -6.96 -0.66 -1.83
CA PHE A 86 -5.64 -0.23 -1.37
C PHE A 86 -5.56 1.30 -1.38
N PHE A 87 -4.74 1.90 -0.51
CA PHE A 87 -4.31 3.29 -0.67
C PHE A 87 -2.85 3.52 -0.30
N PHE A 88 -2.26 4.55 -0.91
CA PHE A 88 -1.00 5.19 -0.51
C PHE A 88 -1.31 6.51 0.18
N GLU A 89 -0.95 6.64 1.46
CA GLU A 89 -1.02 7.88 2.21
C GLU A 89 0.35 8.55 2.20
N TRP A 90 0.41 9.76 1.66
CA TRP A 90 1.65 10.50 1.49
C TRP A 90 2.03 11.23 2.77
N PHE A 91 3.32 11.16 3.16
CA PHE A 91 3.82 11.89 4.33
C PHE A 91 3.90 13.41 4.10
N THR A 92 4.02 13.81 2.85
CA THR A 92 4.00 15.21 2.39
C THR A 92 3.18 15.32 1.11
N GLU A 93 2.74 16.52 0.74
CA GLU A 93 2.06 16.72 -0.54
C GLU A 93 2.94 16.24 -1.70
N PRO A 94 2.49 15.28 -2.53
CA PRO A 94 3.27 14.80 -3.64
C PRO A 94 3.35 15.83 -4.76
N THR A 95 4.46 15.83 -5.47
CA THR A 95 4.56 16.53 -6.74
C THR A 95 3.82 15.76 -7.84
N GLN A 96 3.47 16.44 -8.93
CA GLN A 96 2.90 15.78 -10.10
C GLN A 96 3.81 14.67 -10.65
N GLU A 97 5.13 14.85 -10.54
CA GLU A 97 6.12 13.85 -10.96
C GLU A 97 6.05 12.59 -10.09
N GLN A 98 5.97 12.74 -8.76
CA GLN A 98 5.81 11.61 -7.84
C GLN A 98 4.48 10.86 -8.08
N LEU A 99 3.41 11.57 -8.42
CA LEU A 99 2.14 10.95 -8.80
C LEU A 99 2.27 10.15 -10.10
N ASN A 100 2.98 10.67 -11.11
CA ASN A 100 3.22 9.95 -12.36
C ASN A 100 4.08 8.70 -12.12
N GLN A 101 5.13 8.81 -11.30
CA GLN A 101 5.98 7.67 -10.91
C GLN A 101 5.20 6.60 -10.16
N LEU A 102 4.28 6.99 -9.27
CA LEU A 102 3.38 6.05 -8.62
C LEU A 102 2.50 5.31 -9.64
N ILE A 103 1.96 6.02 -10.64
CA ILE A 103 1.15 5.42 -11.70
C ILE A 103 1.98 4.40 -12.49
N GLU A 104 3.18 4.78 -12.94
CA GLU A 104 4.08 3.90 -13.70
C GLU A 104 4.46 2.66 -12.89
N ALA A 105 4.79 2.82 -11.62
CA ALA A 105 5.12 1.70 -10.74
C ALA A 105 3.94 0.74 -10.55
N ILE A 106 2.71 1.25 -10.41
CA ILE A 106 1.51 0.41 -10.32
C ILE A 106 1.26 -0.33 -11.64
N ASP A 107 1.41 0.36 -12.78
CA ASP A 107 1.27 -0.24 -14.11
C ASP A 107 2.24 -1.42 -14.28
N GLU A 108 3.51 -1.23 -13.92
CA GLU A 108 4.54 -2.27 -13.98
C GLU A 108 4.24 -3.45 -13.04
N ALA A 109 3.82 -3.16 -11.80
CA ALA A 109 3.51 -4.17 -10.80
C ALA A 109 2.29 -5.03 -11.18
N LEU A 110 1.27 -4.44 -11.80
CA LEU A 110 0.01 -5.12 -12.13
C LEU A 110 -0.02 -5.71 -13.54
N ALA A 111 0.84 -5.26 -14.47
CA ALA A 111 0.88 -5.75 -15.84
C ALA A 111 1.00 -7.28 -15.97
N PRO A 112 1.88 -7.99 -15.22
CA PRO A 112 1.98 -9.45 -15.29
C PRO A 112 0.71 -10.19 -14.86
N LEU A 113 -0.14 -9.55 -14.05
CA LEU A 113 -1.38 -10.12 -13.55
C LEU A 113 -2.57 -9.88 -14.50
N GLY A 114 -2.44 -8.93 -15.44
CA GLY A 114 -3.53 -8.52 -16.33
C GLY A 114 -4.66 -7.78 -15.61
N CYS A 115 -4.42 -7.32 -14.37
CA CYS A 115 -5.38 -6.54 -13.61
C CYS A 115 -5.50 -5.12 -14.18
N LYS A 116 -6.70 -4.55 -14.09
CA LYS A 116 -6.92 -3.12 -14.34
C LYS A 116 -7.12 -2.43 -13.01
N TYR A 117 -6.88 -1.12 -12.95
CA TYR A 117 -7.14 -0.35 -11.76
C TYR A 117 -7.64 1.05 -12.11
N THR A 118 -8.19 1.73 -11.11
CA THR A 118 -8.36 3.18 -11.11
C THR A 118 -7.56 3.77 -9.97
N LEU A 119 -6.90 4.91 -10.21
CA LEU A 119 -6.23 5.71 -9.20
C LEU A 119 -7.05 6.98 -8.95
N THR A 120 -7.29 7.33 -7.68
CA THR A 120 -7.93 8.60 -7.29
C THR A 120 -7.11 9.25 -6.18
N THR A 121 -6.55 10.43 -6.43
CA THR A 121 -5.80 11.19 -5.41
C THR A 121 -6.70 12.27 -4.79
N LYS A 122 -6.70 12.37 -3.46
CA LYS A 122 -7.46 13.38 -2.70
C LYS A 122 -6.54 14.06 -1.68
N SER A 123 -6.68 15.38 -1.56
CA SER A 123 -5.93 16.27 -0.65
C SER A 123 -6.82 16.86 0.44
#